data_AF-A0A3D1ABV3-F1
#
_entry.id   AF-A0A3D1ABV3-F1
#
_cell.length_a   1.000
_cell.length_b   1.000
_cell.length_c   1.000
_cell.angle_alpha   90.00
_cell.angle_beta   90.00
_cell.angle_gamma   90.00
#
_symmetry.space_group_name_H-M   'P 1'
#
loop_
_entity.id
_entity.type
_entity.pdbx_description
1 polymer ?
#
loop_
_entity_poly.entity_id
_entity_poly.type
_entity_poly.pdbx_seq_one_letter_code
_entity_poly.pdbx_strand_id
1 'polypeptide(L)'
;MIKKIFLASFAVVSLAASLPAQQTGKVVIVAGRQQVVNAMKRAVQLKEAGIEVQVIFEREGILPFLDLYGVLGTAGWKTKMTAFAAEDAVETSTSTVKGRTGQMTAKHPKLKLLDMSFRAPPAMRPLLDKMKLEKIPYTLCSMSAKQIFDVFNELKATGEPMSPNADVPVDLSPLIKLGYQVIVY
;
A
#
# COMPACT_ATOMS: atom_id res chain seq x y z
N MET A 1 -53.27 -49.87 -9.32
CA MET A 1 -52.79 -48.94 -8.28
C MET A 1 -51.30 -48.69 -8.48
N ILE A 2 -50.91 -47.84 -9.44
CA ILE A 2 -49.51 -47.46 -9.66
C ILE A 2 -49.53 -46.01 -10.15
N LYS A 3 -49.48 -45.04 -9.25
CA LYS A 3 -49.14 -43.65 -9.58
C LYS A 3 -48.50 -42.99 -8.36
N LYS A 4 -47.40 -42.28 -8.61
CA LYS A 4 -46.78 -41.21 -7.81
C LYS A 4 -45.73 -41.60 -6.75
N ILE A 5 -44.55 -42.07 -7.17
CA ILE A 5 -43.30 -41.73 -6.46
C ILE A 5 -42.14 -41.70 -7.48
N PHE A 6 -42.02 -40.65 -8.28
CA PHE A 6 -40.79 -40.37 -9.04
C PHE A 6 -40.80 -38.90 -9.47
N LEU A 7 -40.63 -37.97 -8.52
CA LEU A 7 -40.37 -36.57 -8.84
C LEU A 7 -39.80 -35.81 -7.64
N ALA A 8 -38.68 -36.26 -7.08
CA ALA A 8 -37.97 -35.50 -6.04
C ALA A 8 -36.44 -35.60 -6.12
N SER A 9 -35.87 -36.24 -7.14
CA SER A 9 -34.42 -36.44 -7.25
C SER A 9 -33.75 -35.57 -8.33
N PHE A 10 -34.52 -34.77 -9.09
CA PHE A 10 -33.98 -33.95 -10.18
C PHE A 10 -33.83 -32.45 -9.84
N ALA A 11 -34.33 -32.01 -8.69
CA ALA A 11 -34.28 -30.59 -8.30
C ALA A 11 -33.03 -30.19 -7.48
N VAL A 12 -32.19 -31.15 -7.08
CA VAL A 12 -30.98 -30.87 -6.27
C VAL A 12 -29.70 -30.78 -7.13
N VAL A 13 -29.73 -31.22 -8.40
CA VAL A 13 -28.56 -31.18 -9.29
C VAL A 13 -28.46 -29.85 -10.06
N SER A 14 -29.54 -29.06 -10.11
CA SER A 14 -29.57 -27.80 -10.90
C SER A 14 -29.04 -26.58 -10.16
N LEU A 15 -28.84 -26.66 -8.84
CA LEU A 15 -28.39 -25.51 -8.02
C LEU A 15 -26.87 -25.41 -7.86
N ALA A 16 -26.09 -26.21 -8.61
CA ALA A 16 -24.63 -26.13 -8.63
C ALA A 16 -24.06 -25.41 -9.87
N ALA A 17 -24.89 -25.01 -10.83
CA ALA A 17 -24.44 -24.53 -12.14
C ALA A 17 -24.49 -23.01 -12.33
N SER A 18 -24.70 -22.23 -11.27
CA SER A 18 -24.58 -20.76 -11.32
C SER A 18 -23.86 -20.21 -10.10
N LEU A 19 -22.67 -20.75 -9.82
CA LEU A 19 -21.64 -19.88 -9.25
C LEU A 19 -21.45 -18.76 -10.27
N PRO A 20 -21.69 -17.48 -9.94
CA PRO A 20 -21.36 -16.39 -10.85
C PRO A 20 -19.90 -16.61 -11.23
N ALA A 21 -19.61 -16.68 -12.53
CA ALA A 21 -18.28 -16.91 -13.07
C ALA A 21 -17.29 -16.15 -12.19
N GLN A 22 -16.62 -16.91 -11.31
CA GLN A 22 -15.77 -16.34 -10.28
C GLN A 22 -14.74 -15.59 -11.07
N GLN A 23 -14.77 -14.26 -10.99
CA GLN A 23 -13.88 -13.40 -11.73
C GLN A 23 -12.49 -13.82 -11.26
N THR A 24 -11.83 -14.68 -12.02
CA THR A 24 -10.45 -15.16 -11.78
C THR A 24 -9.52 -14.01 -12.13
N GLY A 25 -9.72 -12.89 -11.43
CA GLY A 25 -8.94 -11.70 -11.55
C GLY A 25 -7.66 -11.87 -10.75
N LYS A 26 -6.55 -11.41 -11.32
CA LYS A 26 -5.36 -11.10 -10.56
C LYS A 26 -5.29 -9.60 -10.42
N VAL A 27 -5.05 -9.10 -9.22
CA VAL A 27 -5.03 -7.67 -8.93
C VAL A 27 -3.78 -7.33 -8.14
N VAL A 28 -3.06 -6.31 -8.59
CA VAL A 28 -1.99 -5.69 -7.83
C VAL A 28 -2.45 -4.31 -7.38
N ILE A 29 -2.39 -4.08 -6.07
CA ILE A 29 -2.75 -2.81 -5.45
C ILE A 29 -1.47 -2.05 -5.15
N VAL A 30 -1.34 -0.84 -5.68
CA VAL A 30 -0.29 0.11 -5.30
C VAL A 30 -0.87 1.08 -4.28
N ALA A 31 -0.34 1.07 -3.06
CA ALA A 31 -0.88 1.82 -1.92
C ALA A 31 0.03 2.98 -1.52
N GLY A 32 -0.47 4.21 -1.70
CA GLY A 32 0.11 5.44 -1.14
C GLY A 32 -0.48 5.83 0.22
N ARG A 33 0.04 6.89 0.84
CA ARG A 33 -0.30 7.28 2.23
C ARG A 33 -1.77 7.52 2.49
N GLN A 34 -2.42 8.36 1.69
CA GLN A 34 -3.78 8.85 2.03
C GLN A 34 -4.82 7.73 2.03
N GLN A 35 -4.59 6.70 1.22
CA GLN A 35 -5.54 5.62 1.00
C GLN A 35 -5.01 4.27 1.49
N VAL A 36 -3.90 4.24 2.24
CA VAL A 36 -3.24 2.99 2.67
C VAL A 36 -4.20 2.03 3.38
N VAL A 37 -5.06 2.54 4.26
CA VAL A 37 -6.07 1.75 4.97
C VAL A 37 -7.12 1.20 4.01
N ASN A 38 -7.57 2.00 3.04
CA ASN A 38 -8.57 1.60 2.06
C ASN A 38 -8.00 0.58 1.07
N ALA A 39 -6.73 0.74 0.68
CA ALA A 39 -5.98 -0.21 -0.13
C ALA A 39 -5.88 -1.57 0.58
N MET A 40 -5.53 -1.60 1.87
CA MET A 40 -5.45 -2.83 2.65
C MET A 40 -6.83 -3.49 2.85
N LYS A 41 -7.86 -2.71 3.16
CA LYS A 41 -9.24 -3.22 3.24
C LYS A 41 -9.67 -3.83 1.91
N ARG A 42 -9.36 -3.18 0.80
CA ARG A 42 -9.66 -3.69 -0.54
C ARG A 42 -8.91 -4.99 -0.82
N ALA A 43 -7.63 -5.06 -0.47
CA ALA A 43 -6.82 -6.26 -0.63
C ALA A 43 -7.46 -7.46 0.09
N VAL A 44 -7.85 -7.26 1.36
CA VAL A 44 -8.55 -8.28 2.16
C VAL A 44 -9.87 -8.69 1.53
N GLN A 45 -10.72 -7.74 1.14
CA GLN A 45 -12.01 -8.03 0.50
C GLN A 45 -11.88 -8.84 -0.79
N LEU A 46 -10.90 -8.47 -1.65
CA LEU A 46 -10.63 -9.19 -2.88
C LEU A 46 -10.12 -10.60 -2.59
N LYS A 47 -9.23 -10.76 -1.61
CA LYS A 47 -8.74 -12.07 -1.18
C LYS A 47 -9.87 -12.97 -0.68
N GLU A 48 -10.77 -12.44 0.15
CA GLU A 48 -11.97 -13.15 0.64
C GLU A 48 -12.92 -13.55 -0.49
N ALA A 49 -12.98 -12.77 -1.57
CA ALA A 49 -13.72 -13.11 -2.79
C ALA A 49 -13.01 -14.14 -3.69
N GLY A 50 -11.85 -14.67 -3.26
CA GLY A 50 -11.06 -15.64 -4.01
C GLY A 50 -10.25 -15.04 -5.17
N ILE A 51 -10.06 -13.72 -5.19
CA ILE A 51 -9.23 -13.02 -6.18
C ILE A 51 -7.77 -13.09 -5.73
N GLU A 52 -6.87 -13.38 -6.68
CA GLU A 52 -5.44 -13.34 -6.42
C GLU A 52 -5.00 -11.88 -6.28
N VAL A 53 -4.52 -11.49 -5.09
CA VAL A 53 -4.16 -10.11 -4.79
C VAL A 53 -2.71 -10.03 -4.32
N GLN A 54 -2.00 -9.00 -4.76
CA GLN A 54 -0.72 -8.56 -4.22
C GLN A 54 -0.78 -7.07 -3.89
N VAL A 55 -0.08 -6.62 -2.85
CA VAL A 55 -0.04 -5.22 -2.43
C VAL A 55 1.39 -4.67 -2.49
N ILE A 56 1.57 -3.47 -3.03
CA ILE A 56 2.85 -2.78 -3.06
C ILE A 56 2.67 -1.44 -2.37
N PHE A 57 3.40 -1.22 -1.27
CA PHE A 57 3.39 0.04 -0.55
C PHE A 57 4.48 0.95 -1.13
N GLU A 58 4.06 2.05 -1.73
CA GLU A 58 4.92 2.98 -2.46
C GLU A 58 4.94 4.35 -1.78
N ARG A 59 6.06 5.06 -1.93
CA ARG A 59 6.29 6.40 -1.37
C ARG A 59 5.89 6.44 0.12
N GLU A 60 5.05 7.39 0.49
CA GLU A 60 4.56 7.58 1.85
C GLU A 60 3.70 6.41 2.39
N GLY A 61 3.29 5.47 1.53
CA GLY A 61 2.60 4.24 1.93
C GLY A 61 3.42 3.34 2.86
N ILE A 62 4.75 3.52 2.92
CA ILE A 62 5.63 2.78 3.84
C ILE A 62 5.68 3.36 5.26
N LEU A 63 5.27 4.62 5.46
CA LEU A 63 5.39 5.30 6.75
C LEU A 63 4.63 4.63 7.91
N PRO A 64 3.43 4.05 7.70
CA PRO A 64 2.78 3.30 8.77
C PRO A 64 3.64 2.13 9.26
N PHE A 65 4.46 1.51 8.41
CA PHE A 65 5.37 0.45 8.84
C PHE A 65 6.49 1.00 9.72
N LEU A 66 7.07 2.14 9.35
CA LEU A 66 8.08 2.81 10.17
C LEU A 66 7.55 3.17 11.55
N ASP A 67 6.29 3.62 11.65
CA ASP A 67 5.65 3.91 12.94
C ASP A 67 5.39 2.63 13.75
N LEU A 68 4.82 1.60 13.12
CA LEU A 68 4.50 0.31 13.76
C LEU A 68 5.73 -0.41 14.34
N TYR A 69 6.91 -0.12 13.79
CA TYR A 69 8.20 -0.65 14.24
C TYR A 69 9.04 0.36 15.02
N GLY A 70 8.49 1.52 15.37
CA GLY A 70 9.14 2.53 16.23
C GLY A 70 10.30 3.28 15.57
N VAL A 71 10.52 3.12 14.26
CA VAL A 71 11.59 3.81 13.52
C VAL A 71 11.42 5.33 13.59
N LEU A 72 10.17 5.80 13.49
CA LEU A 72 9.84 7.24 13.59
C LEU A 72 10.15 7.85 14.97
N GLY A 73 10.25 7.01 16.00
CA GLY A 73 10.58 7.45 17.36
C GLY A 73 12.08 7.65 17.60
N THR A 74 12.94 7.15 16.71
CA THR A 74 14.39 7.14 16.90
C THR A 74 15.01 8.55 16.81
N ALA A 75 16.11 8.76 17.53
CA ALA A 75 16.87 10.00 17.42
C ALA A 75 17.39 10.21 15.99
N GLY A 76 17.82 9.14 15.32
CA GLY A 76 18.26 9.16 13.93
C GLY A 76 17.18 9.70 12.99
N TRP A 77 15.94 9.22 13.11
CA TRP A 77 14.82 9.75 12.35
C TRP A 77 14.58 11.23 12.61
N LYS A 78 14.53 11.66 13.89
CA LYS A 78 14.31 13.06 14.25
C LYS A 78 15.38 13.99 13.66
N THR A 79 16.64 13.58 13.71
CA THR A 79 17.76 14.34 13.12
C THR A 79 17.63 14.43 11.60
N LYS A 80 17.35 13.30 10.92
CA LYS A 80 17.14 13.26 9.46
C LYS A 80 16.00 14.19 9.04
N MET A 81 14.86 14.13 9.71
CA MET A 81 13.71 14.98 9.40
C MET A 81 13.98 16.47 9.65
N THR A 82 14.81 16.81 10.65
CA THR A 82 15.23 18.20 10.91
C THR A 82 16.12 18.72 9.78
N ALA A 83 17.06 17.90 9.29
CA ALA A 83 17.90 18.24 8.14
C ALA A 83 17.06 18.44 6.86
N PHE A 84 16.12 17.53 6.59
CA PHE A 84 15.18 17.67 5.47
C PHE A 84 14.34 18.95 5.54
N ALA A 85 13.83 19.31 6.72
CA ALA A 85 13.06 20.54 6.89
C ALA A 85 13.90 21.81 6.62
N ALA A 86 15.19 21.77 6.96
CA ALA A 86 16.11 22.87 6.73
C ALA A 86 16.43 23.04 5.23
N GLU A 87 16.61 21.96 4.48
CA GLU A 87 16.85 21.99 3.03
C GLU A 87 15.64 22.56 2.26
N ASP A 88 14.42 22.12 2.59
CA ASP A 88 13.18 22.60 1.95
C ASP A 88 12.91 24.09 2.25
N ALA A 89 13.29 24.56 3.44
CA ALA A 89 13.22 25.97 3.81
C ALA A 89 14.19 26.85 3.01
N VAL A 90 15.36 26.33 2.64
CA VAL A 90 16.34 27.04 1.79
C VAL A 90 15.89 27.10 0.34
N GLU A 91 15.31 26.02 -0.18
CA GLU A 91 14.79 25.93 -1.55
C GLU A 91 13.58 26.88 -1.78
N THR A 92 12.68 26.98 -0.79
CA THR A 92 11.57 27.95 -0.82
C THR A 92 12.05 29.41 -0.72
N SER A 93 13.13 29.67 0.02
CA SER A 93 13.70 31.01 0.18
C SER A 93 14.44 31.52 -1.08
N THR A 94 15.03 30.62 -1.86
CA THR A 94 15.74 30.97 -3.12
C THR A 94 14.82 31.13 -4.32
N SER A 95 13.61 30.56 -4.32
CA SER A 95 12.60 30.77 -5.36
C SER A 95 11.92 32.16 -5.30
N THR A 96 12.17 32.94 -4.24
CA THR A 96 11.62 34.29 -4.04
C THR A 96 12.53 35.36 -4.67
N VAL A 97 12.99 35.14 -5.90
CA VAL A 97 13.71 36.18 -6.67
C VAL A 97 12.98 36.42 -8.00
N LYS A 98 12.26 37.55 -8.00
CA LYS A 98 11.74 38.32 -9.14
C LYS A 98 10.66 37.67 -10.04
N GLY A 99 9.41 37.93 -9.64
CA GLY A 99 8.44 38.51 -10.58
C GLY A 99 7.43 37.55 -11.21
N ARG A 100 6.44 37.09 -10.45
CA ARG A 100 5.08 36.88 -10.97
C ARG A 100 4.06 36.79 -9.84
N THR A 101 3.06 37.64 -9.94
CA THR A 101 1.87 37.74 -9.10
C THR A 101 1.17 36.39 -8.91
N GLY A 102 0.93 36.02 -7.64
CA GLY A 102 -0.27 35.27 -7.26
C GLY A 102 -0.30 33.75 -7.45
N GLN A 103 0.85 33.08 -7.63
CA GLN A 103 0.85 31.62 -7.49
C GLN A 103 1.03 31.29 -6.01
N MET A 104 -0.04 30.82 -5.35
CA MET A 104 0.11 30.12 -4.07
C MET A 104 1.16 29.04 -4.30
N THR A 105 2.36 29.23 -3.73
CA THR A 105 3.36 28.17 -3.62
C THR A 105 2.68 27.08 -2.82
N ALA A 106 2.17 26.06 -3.52
CA ALA A 106 1.66 24.87 -2.90
C ALA A 106 2.80 24.36 -2.01
N LYS A 107 2.66 24.52 -0.68
CA LYS A 107 3.57 23.91 0.28
C LYS A 107 3.80 22.48 -0.21
N HIS A 108 5.04 22.15 -0.57
CA HIS A 108 5.35 20.85 -1.15
C HIS A 108 4.70 19.77 -0.26
N PRO A 109 4.03 18.75 -0.82
CA PRO A 109 3.36 17.71 -0.03
C PRO A 109 4.30 17.01 0.97
N LYS A 110 5.62 17.16 0.78
CA LYS A 110 6.69 16.77 1.71
C LYS A 110 6.58 17.44 3.10
N LEU A 111 6.11 18.69 3.19
CA LEU A 111 5.97 19.42 4.47
C LEU A 111 4.78 18.99 5.35
N LYS A 112 3.77 18.31 4.81
CA LYS A 112 2.68 17.71 5.64
C LYS A 112 3.04 16.35 6.23
N LEU A 113 4.26 15.85 5.96
CA LEU A 113 4.86 14.71 6.65
C LEU A 113 5.70 15.14 7.85
N LEU A 114 6.08 16.42 7.88
CA LEU A 114 7.05 17.02 8.79
C LEU A 114 6.46 17.51 10.12
N ASP A 115 5.13 17.53 10.28
CA ASP A 115 4.56 17.57 11.63
C ASP A 115 4.92 16.23 12.30
N MET A 116 5.81 16.30 13.29
CA MET A 116 6.41 15.19 14.07
C MET A 116 5.39 14.30 14.82
N SER A 117 4.13 14.33 14.41
CA SER A 117 2.98 13.63 14.97
C SER A 117 2.40 12.57 14.02
N PHE A 118 3.10 12.19 12.94
CA PHE A 118 2.64 11.04 12.15
C PHE A 118 2.50 9.83 13.06
N ARG A 119 1.31 9.24 13.04
CA ARG A 119 1.03 7.94 13.62
C ARG A 119 0.35 7.09 12.57
N ALA A 120 0.69 5.81 12.53
CA ALA A 120 -0.02 4.84 11.75
C ALA A 120 -1.52 4.92 12.13
N PRO A 121 -2.43 4.89 11.14
CA PRO A 121 -3.85 4.80 11.44
C PRO A 121 -4.12 3.62 12.38
N PRO A 122 -5.03 3.75 13.38
CA PRO A 122 -5.30 2.67 14.33
C PRO A 122 -5.68 1.33 13.68
N ALA A 123 -6.30 1.39 12.49
CA ALA A 123 -6.67 0.22 11.71
C ALA A 123 -5.49 -0.48 11.01
N MET A 124 -4.30 0.13 10.96
CA MET A 124 -3.15 -0.38 10.20
C MET A 124 -2.67 -1.74 10.73
N ARG A 125 -2.36 -1.83 12.04
CA ARG A 125 -1.89 -3.08 12.67
C ARG A 125 -2.89 -4.24 12.46
N PRO A 126 -4.18 -4.13 12.84
CA PRO A 126 -5.11 -5.24 12.67
C PRO A 126 -5.33 -5.63 11.20
N LEU A 127 -5.26 -4.67 10.26
CA LEU A 127 -5.34 -4.99 8.83
C LEU A 127 -4.08 -5.69 8.33
N LEU A 128 -2.90 -5.29 8.79
CA LEU A 128 -1.64 -5.94 8.42
C LEU A 128 -1.61 -7.37 8.95
N ASP A 129 -2.03 -7.58 10.20
CA ASP A 129 -2.12 -8.90 10.81
C ASP A 129 -3.11 -9.78 10.04
N LYS A 130 -4.25 -9.22 9.63
CA LYS A 130 -5.21 -9.92 8.77
C LYS A 130 -4.63 -10.26 7.40
N MET A 131 -3.91 -9.35 6.75
CA MET A 131 -3.23 -9.63 5.48
C MET A 131 -2.21 -10.77 5.62
N LYS A 132 -1.43 -10.77 6.71
CA LYS A 132 -0.48 -11.85 7.03
C LYS A 132 -1.18 -13.19 7.25
N LEU A 133 -2.28 -13.19 8.01
CA LEU A 133 -3.09 -14.38 8.27
C LEU A 133 -3.68 -14.98 6.98
N GLU A 134 -4.25 -14.12 6.13
CA GLU A 134 -4.81 -14.47 4.83
C GLU A 134 -3.74 -14.78 3.76
N LYS A 135 -2.45 -14.68 4.12
CA LYS A 135 -1.29 -14.87 3.23
C LYS A 135 -1.40 -14.01 1.97
N ILE A 136 -1.81 -12.76 2.13
CA ILE A 136 -1.81 -11.77 1.05
C ILE A 136 -0.37 -11.29 0.85
N PRO A 137 0.27 -11.56 -0.29
CA PRO A 137 1.61 -11.07 -0.57
C PRO A 137 1.63 -9.55 -0.58
N TYR A 138 2.62 -8.97 0.07
CA TYR A 138 2.87 -7.54 -0.02
C TYR A 138 4.36 -7.21 -0.09
N THR A 139 4.68 -6.01 -0.52
CA THR A 139 6.06 -5.54 -0.68
C THR A 139 6.16 -4.05 -0.34
N LEU A 140 7.17 -3.67 0.43
CA LEU A 140 7.53 -2.29 0.69
C LEU A 140 8.54 -1.80 -0.35
N CYS A 141 8.35 -0.61 -0.90
CA CYS A 141 9.26 -0.06 -1.88
C CYS A 141 10.61 0.36 -1.25
N SER A 142 11.68 -0.35 -1.62
CA SER A 142 13.04 -0.07 -1.17
C SER A 142 13.57 1.28 -1.63
N MET A 143 13.21 1.71 -2.84
CA MET A 143 13.59 3.03 -3.35
C MET A 143 12.97 4.15 -2.52
N SER A 144 11.69 3.99 -2.14
CA SER A 144 11.04 4.94 -1.23
C SER A 144 11.75 4.98 0.12
N ALA A 145 12.09 3.82 0.68
CA ALA A 145 12.82 3.74 1.95
C ALA A 145 14.22 4.37 1.86
N LYS A 146 14.95 4.19 0.76
CA LYS A 146 16.32 4.70 0.59
C LYS A 146 16.37 6.17 0.18
N GLN A 147 15.70 6.52 -0.91
CA GLN A 147 15.86 7.82 -1.57
C GLN A 147 14.94 8.90 -1.03
N ILE A 148 13.76 8.53 -0.50
CA ILE A 148 12.76 9.51 -0.02
C ILE A 148 12.91 9.74 1.48
N PHE A 149 13.09 8.66 2.25
CA PHE A 149 13.05 8.73 3.71
C PHE A 149 14.39 8.41 4.39
N ASP A 150 15.38 7.93 3.65
CA ASP A 150 16.68 7.50 4.18
C ASP A 150 16.56 6.58 5.41
N VAL A 151 15.70 5.56 5.35
CA VAL A 151 15.45 4.56 6.42
C VAL A 151 15.54 3.14 5.91
N PHE A 152 16.26 2.91 4.82
CA PHE A 152 16.33 1.60 4.19
C PHE A 152 16.87 0.53 5.14
N ASN A 153 17.93 0.83 5.90
CA ASN A 153 18.53 -0.14 6.81
C ASN A 153 17.63 -0.45 8.00
N GLU A 154 17.00 0.59 8.56
CA GLU A 154 16.07 0.50 9.68
C GLU A 154 14.84 -0.32 9.28
N LEU A 155 14.28 -0.07 8.10
CA LEU A 155 13.14 -0.83 7.58
C LEU A 155 13.53 -2.26 7.20
N LYS A 156 14.72 -2.48 6.62
CA LYS A 156 15.23 -3.82 6.32
C LYS A 156 15.42 -4.66 7.59
N ALA A 157 15.85 -4.02 8.69
CA ALA A 157 16.02 -4.68 9.98
C ALA A 157 14.70 -5.17 10.60
N THR A 158 13.53 -4.65 10.17
CA THR A 158 12.24 -5.14 10.65
C THR A 158 11.84 -6.49 10.04
N GLY A 159 12.56 -6.96 9.01
CA GLY A 159 12.27 -8.23 8.32
C GLY A 159 11.03 -8.19 7.42
N GLU A 160 10.48 -7.01 7.14
CA GLU A 160 9.35 -6.85 6.24
C GLU A 160 9.77 -7.13 4.78
N PRO A 161 8.87 -7.67 3.93
CA PRO A 161 9.20 -7.94 2.53
C PRO A 161 9.41 -6.62 1.80
N MET A 162 10.61 -6.42 1.25
CA MET A 162 10.98 -5.21 0.51
C MET A 162 11.32 -5.54 -0.94
N SER A 163 11.17 -4.57 -1.84
CA SER A 163 11.56 -4.74 -3.23
C SER A 163 13.08 -4.95 -3.34
N PRO A 164 13.58 -5.75 -4.29
CA PRO A 164 14.97 -6.20 -4.28
C PRO A 164 15.98 -5.08 -4.56
N ASN A 165 15.57 -4.05 -5.32
CA ASN A 165 16.44 -2.94 -5.71
C ASN A 165 15.96 -1.63 -5.07
N ALA A 166 16.88 -0.94 -4.38
CA ALA A 166 16.62 0.32 -3.70
C ALA A 166 16.94 1.55 -4.56
N ASP A 167 17.45 1.36 -5.78
CA ASP A 167 17.85 2.44 -6.68
C ASP A 167 16.86 2.69 -7.82
N VAL A 168 15.85 1.84 -7.96
CA VAL A 168 14.85 1.92 -9.03
C VAL A 168 13.43 1.73 -8.48
N PRO A 169 12.39 2.27 -9.15
CA PRO A 169 11.00 2.01 -8.80
C PRO A 169 10.68 0.51 -8.84
N VAL A 170 9.65 0.08 -8.11
CA VAL A 170 9.19 -1.31 -8.18
C VAL A 170 8.71 -1.64 -9.59
N ASP A 171 9.33 -2.65 -10.21
CA ASP A 171 8.95 -3.11 -11.55
C ASP A 171 7.66 -3.93 -11.49
N LEU A 172 6.59 -3.39 -12.06
CA LEU A 172 5.28 -4.05 -12.16
C LEU A 172 5.16 -4.93 -13.42
N SER A 173 6.10 -4.83 -14.36
CA SER A 173 6.05 -5.54 -15.64
C SER A 173 5.85 -7.05 -15.49
N PRO A 174 6.49 -7.75 -14.53
CA PRO A 174 6.25 -9.17 -14.31
C PRO A 174 4.79 -9.48 -13.96
N LEU A 175 4.17 -8.66 -13.10
CA LEU A 175 2.78 -8.85 -12.68
C LEU A 175 1.82 -8.58 -13.83
N ILE A 176 2.05 -7.51 -14.59
CA ILE A 176 1.23 -7.18 -15.76
C ILE A 176 1.28 -8.32 -16.79
N LYS A 177 2.47 -8.89 -17.06
CA LYS A 177 2.64 -10.05 -17.94
C LYS A 177 1.90 -11.30 -17.44
N LEU A 178 1.73 -11.45 -16.13
CA LEU A 178 0.97 -12.53 -15.50
C LEU A 178 -0.55 -12.28 -15.49
N GLY A 179 -1.02 -11.17 -16.08
CA GLY A 179 -2.43 -10.82 -16.19
C GLY A 179 -2.99 -10.04 -15.00
N TYR A 180 -2.12 -9.46 -14.16
CA TYR A 180 -2.58 -8.61 -13.06
C TYR A 180 -3.12 -7.27 -13.58
N GLN A 181 -4.30 -6.91 -13.08
CA GLN A 181 -4.82 -5.55 -13.18
C GLN A 181 -4.21 -4.69 -12.08
N VAL A 182 -3.73 -3.50 -12.45
CA VAL A 182 -3.13 -2.55 -11.50
C VAL A 182 -4.22 -1.60 -10.98
N ILE A 183 -4.36 -1.49 -9.66
CA ILE A 183 -5.20 -0.50 -9.00
C ILE A 183 -4.32 0.38 -8.12
N VAL A 184 -4.39 1.69 -8.29
CA VAL A 184 -3.59 2.66 -7.52
C VAL A 184 -4.49 3.39 -6.53
N TYR A 185 -4.01 3.49 -5.29
CA TYR A 185 -4.67 4.14 -4.16
C TYR A 185 -3.80 5.25 -3.59
#